data_AF-A0AAX1QQK4-F1
#
_entry.id   AF-A0AAX1QQK4-F1
#
_cell.length_a   1.000
_cell.length_b   1.000
_cell.length_c   1.000
_cell.angle_alpha   90.00
_cell.angle_beta   90.00
_cell.angle_gamma   90.00
#
_symmetry.space_group_name_H-M   'P 1'
#
loop_
_entity.id
_entity.type
_entity.pdbx_description
1 polymer ?
#
loop_
_entity_poly.entity_id
_entity_poly.type
_entity_poly.pdbx_seq_one_letter_code
_entity_poly.pdbx_strand_id
1 'polypeptide(L)'
;MNKKTTLTSLTILVLLWHSTPYASTKHLVIAATDSWHPYSYTNAKGEPMGVLVNFWQEYAEKTGTSVEFKVTNWQQSLNNVLTGKADAHIGMVRSDKREQSFDFIEPFFSIDTKLYFNRALLEQISVKDFLEGFNQHPVGVLYGGYQQDYMQSHYPYVKLATYTNNQQMMEEALAGRLKAFVADTQVTNYFLNLGNKPGKILPVQHLYTGVLYPAIAKGSAHFKELAQGFALFNQQDKSRILNRWMHHSVETVYPRFLIPSIVAFVLLVLSSYIVILKRSVAEQTKQLREMNAQLITLSNTDSLTNIHNRRYFMMQLNNIKKTQCGITLIIFDLDNFKSINDNFGHDLGDQVIQFVALKAKELLSKDQTIARIGGEEFAVIACYPTVEAAENLAQTLVSNIREQSRTAFPQLGWVTVSLGLAYYPKPKENYDLVSADNALYQAKNAGKDRVVSIIEQH
;
A
#
# COMPACT_ATOMS: atom_id res chain seq x y z
N MET A 1 28.61 -100.91 9.85
CA MET A 1 28.37 -99.57 10.44
C MET A 1 27.61 -98.70 9.44
N ASN A 2 26.40 -98.29 9.83
CA ASN A 2 25.48 -97.27 9.30
C ASN A 2 25.76 -96.53 7.97
N LYS A 3 24.78 -96.55 7.05
CA LYS A 3 23.71 -95.50 6.97
C LYS A 3 22.58 -95.91 6.02
N LYS A 4 21.33 -95.81 6.51
CA LYS A 4 20.04 -95.80 5.79
C LYS A 4 19.66 -94.36 5.45
N THR A 5 18.92 -94.14 4.35
CA THR A 5 17.85 -93.12 4.16
C THR A 5 17.29 -93.26 2.73
N THR A 6 16.13 -93.90 2.53
CA THR A 6 14.75 -93.34 2.35
C THR A 6 14.54 -92.54 1.06
N LEU A 7 13.76 -93.15 0.15
CA LEU A 7 13.19 -92.61 -1.09
C LEU A 7 11.71 -92.25 -0.81
N THR A 8 11.30 -91.01 -1.03
CA THR A 8 9.90 -90.56 -0.89
C THR A 8 9.35 -90.08 -2.23
N SER A 9 8.24 -90.68 -2.63
CA SER A 9 7.41 -90.35 -3.80
C SER A 9 6.86 -88.92 -3.76
N LEU A 10 6.77 -88.28 -4.92
CA LEU A 10 6.07 -87.01 -5.11
C LEU A 10 4.92 -87.19 -6.12
N THR A 11 3.71 -86.90 -5.66
CA THR A 11 2.44 -86.99 -6.38
C THR A 11 2.29 -85.81 -7.35
N ILE A 12 1.94 -86.06 -8.61
CA ILE A 12 1.64 -85.04 -9.63
C ILE A 12 0.14 -84.73 -9.61
N LEU A 13 -0.22 -83.47 -9.33
CA LEU A 13 -1.58 -82.94 -9.41
C LEU A 13 -1.78 -82.26 -10.78
N VAL A 14 -2.71 -82.76 -11.58
CA VAL A 14 -3.07 -82.20 -12.90
C VAL A 14 -4.05 -81.04 -12.72
N LEU A 15 -3.66 -79.84 -13.16
CA LEU A 15 -4.50 -78.65 -13.22
C LEU A 15 -5.12 -78.52 -14.62
N LEU A 16 -6.44 -78.62 -14.71
CA LEU A 16 -7.23 -78.39 -15.91
C LEU A 16 -7.32 -76.89 -16.21
N TRP A 17 -6.80 -76.47 -17.37
CA TRP A 17 -7.01 -75.13 -17.93
C TRP A 17 -8.46 -74.96 -18.41
N HIS A 18 -9.15 -73.94 -17.90
CA HIS A 18 -10.34 -73.39 -18.54
C HIS A 18 -9.91 -72.21 -19.41
N SER A 19 -10.06 -72.34 -20.73
CA SER A 19 -9.90 -71.27 -21.69
C SER A 19 -11.09 -70.31 -21.63
N THR A 20 -10.84 -69.04 -21.30
CA THR A 20 -11.82 -67.96 -21.41
C THR A 20 -12.05 -67.58 -22.88
N PRO A 21 -13.28 -67.24 -23.30
CA PRO A 21 -13.58 -66.89 -24.68
C PRO A 21 -13.03 -65.49 -25.04
N TYR A 22 -12.37 -65.39 -26.21
CA TYR A 22 -11.89 -64.14 -26.81
C TYR A 22 -13.08 -63.18 -27.04
N ALA A 23 -13.11 -62.06 -26.33
CA ALA A 23 -14.06 -60.98 -26.58
C ALA A 23 -13.74 -60.31 -27.94
N SER A 24 -14.74 -60.13 -28.78
CA SER A 24 -14.65 -59.33 -30.01
C SER A 24 -14.21 -57.91 -29.64
N THR A 25 -12.99 -57.52 -30.03
CA THR A 25 -12.49 -56.16 -29.84
C THR A 25 -13.23 -55.24 -30.81
N LYS A 26 -14.06 -54.34 -30.29
CA LYS A 26 -14.73 -53.31 -31.08
C LYS A 26 -13.69 -52.41 -31.76
N HIS A 27 -14.01 -51.93 -32.95
CA HIS A 27 -13.11 -51.13 -33.79
C HIS A 27 -13.81 -49.86 -34.25
N LEU A 28 -13.15 -48.71 -34.10
CA LEU A 28 -13.66 -47.38 -34.45
C LEU A 28 -12.68 -46.67 -35.40
N VAL A 29 -13.23 -46.03 -36.42
CA VAL A 29 -12.49 -45.19 -37.37
C VAL A 29 -12.77 -43.72 -37.06
N ILE A 30 -11.73 -42.98 -36.68
CA ILE A 30 -11.82 -41.57 -36.30
C ILE A 30 -11.26 -40.70 -37.42
N ALA A 31 -12.10 -39.83 -37.98
CA ALA A 31 -11.68 -38.85 -38.98
C ALA A 31 -10.83 -37.77 -38.32
N ALA A 32 -9.56 -37.73 -38.69
CA ALA A 32 -8.55 -36.82 -38.16
C ALA A 32 -8.03 -35.86 -39.24
N THR A 33 -7.39 -34.78 -38.81
CA THR A 33 -6.82 -33.77 -39.71
C THR A 33 -5.30 -33.86 -39.75
N ASP A 34 -4.71 -33.62 -40.91
CA ASP A 34 -3.25 -33.67 -41.14
C ASP A 34 -2.50 -32.40 -40.72
N SER A 35 -3.21 -31.28 -40.51
CA SER A 35 -2.60 -29.93 -40.54
C SER A 35 -3.16 -28.94 -39.50
N TRP A 36 -3.66 -29.43 -38.36
CA TRP A 36 -4.17 -28.61 -37.24
C TRP A 36 -3.28 -28.72 -36.00
N HIS A 37 -2.01 -28.32 -36.11
CA HIS A 37 -1.09 -28.27 -34.98
C HIS A 37 -1.56 -27.30 -33.88
N PRO A 38 -1.43 -27.63 -32.58
CA PRO A 38 -0.96 -28.90 -32.00
C PRO A 38 -2.09 -29.91 -31.73
N TYR A 39 -3.31 -29.69 -32.23
CA TYR A 39 -4.50 -30.45 -31.88
C TYR A 39 -4.62 -31.79 -32.65
N SER A 40 -4.41 -31.80 -33.96
CA SER A 40 -4.40 -32.99 -34.83
C SER A 40 -3.57 -32.74 -36.09
N TYR A 41 -2.52 -33.53 -36.30
CA TYR A 41 -1.63 -33.43 -37.45
C TYR A 41 -0.92 -34.76 -37.73
N THR A 42 -0.14 -34.85 -38.81
CA THR A 42 0.75 -36.00 -39.07
C THR A 42 2.21 -35.66 -38.89
N ASN A 43 2.99 -36.55 -38.26
CA ASN A 43 4.44 -36.39 -38.18
C ASN A 43 5.14 -36.74 -39.52
N ALA A 44 6.46 -36.59 -39.57
CA ALA A 44 7.27 -36.90 -40.76
C ALA A 44 7.20 -38.39 -41.20
N LYS A 45 6.72 -39.29 -40.33
CA LYS A 45 6.52 -40.71 -40.64
C LYS A 45 5.09 -41.03 -41.10
N GLY A 46 4.22 -40.01 -41.19
CA GLY A 46 2.81 -40.17 -41.56
C GLY A 46 1.90 -40.63 -40.42
N GLU A 47 2.38 -40.66 -39.18
CA GLU A 47 1.60 -41.10 -38.03
C GLU A 47 0.76 -39.94 -37.46
N PRO A 48 -0.50 -40.19 -37.04
CA PRO A 48 -1.35 -39.17 -36.42
C PRO A 48 -0.80 -38.75 -35.05
N MET A 49 -0.71 -37.45 -34.84
CA MET A 49 -0.21 -36.81 -33.62
C MET A 49 -1.09 -35.63 -33.22
N GLY A 50 -1.04 -35.27 -31.94
CA GLY A 50 -1.72 -34.09 -31.40
C GLY A 50 -2.49 -34.37 -30.11
N VAL A 51 -2.92 -33.29 -29.47
CA VAL A 51 -3.70 -33.35 -28.23
C VAL A 51 -4.93 -34.22 -28.39
N LEU A 52 -5.69 -34.02 -29.47
CA LEU A 52 -6.95 -34.75 -29.71
C LEU A 52 -6.68 -36.22 -30.05
N VAL A 53 -5.57 -36.53 -30.72
CA VAL A 53 -5.14 -37.92 -30.95
C VAL A 53 -4.92 -38.62 -29.62
N ASN A 54 -4.26 -37.97 -28.66
CA ASN A 54 -4.04 -38.56 -27.33
C ASN A 54 -5.35 -38.75 -26.54
N PHE A 55 -6.34 -37.87 -26.70
CA PHE A 55 -7.67 -38.10 -26.11
C PHE A 55 -8.34 -39.37 -26.64
N TRP A 56 -8.24 -39.64 -27.94
CA TRP A 56 -8.80 -40.85 -28.55
C TRP A 56 -7.97 -42.12 -28.27
N GLN A 57 -6.66 -41.98 -28.07
CA GLN A 57 -5.82 -43.09 -27.58
C GLN A 57 -6.17 -43.45 -26.14
N GLU A 58 -6.36 -42.46 -25.26
CA GLU A 58 -6.84 -42.70 -23.90
C GLU A 58 -8.23 -43.35 -23.89
N TYR A 59 -9.10 -42.97 -24.84
CA TYR A 59 -10.41 -43.60 -25.01
C TYR A 59 -10.25 -45.09 -25.35
N ALA A 60 -9.37 -45.41 -26.30
CA ALA A 60 -9.06 -46.78 -26.69
C ALA A 60 -8.56 -47.61 -25.49
N GLU A 61 -7.64 -47.05 -24.70
CA GLU A 61 -7.09 -47.71 -23.51
C GLU A 61 -8.14 -47.97 -22.43
N LYS A 62 -9.00 -46.99 -22.12
CA LYS A 62 -10.01 -47.11 -21.06
C LYS A 62 -11.18 -48.03 -21.42
N THR A 63 -11.53 -48.10 -22.71
CA THR A 63 -12.68 -48.87 -23.19
C THR A 63 -12.31 -50.24 -23.75
N GLY A 64 -11.02 -50.47 -24.03
CA GLY A 64 -10.56 -51.66 -24.77
C GLY A 64 -10.95 -51.65 -26.25
N THR A 65 -11.35 -50.49 -26.79
CA THR A 65 -11.76 -50.33 -28.20
C THR A 65 -10.54 -50.05 -29.07
N SER A 66 -10.40 -50.73 -30.20
CA SER A 66 -9.37 -50.41 -31.19
C SER A 66 -9.77 -49.11 -31.92
N VAL A 67 -8.87 -48.13 -31.97
CA VAL A 67 -9.09 -46.85 -32.66
C VAL A 67 -8.11 -46.71 -33.82
N GLU A 68 -8.64 -46.55 -35.04
CA GLU A 68 -7.90 -46.19 -36.25
C GLU A 68 -8.14 -44.72 -36.59
N PHE A 69 -7.09 -43.99 -36.95
CA PHE A 69 -7.23 -42.60 -37.40
C PHE A 69 -7.16 -42.51 -38.92
N LYS A 70 -8.25 -42.01 -39.52
CA LYS A 70 -8.32 -41.69 -40.93
C LYS A 70 -7.96 -40.22 -41.15
N VAL A 71 -6.69 -39.96 -41.35
CA VAL A 71 -6.16 -38.60 -41.51
C VAL A 71 -6.43 -38.08 -42.93
N THR A 72 -7.09 -36.93 -43.03
CA THR A 72 -7.34 -36.21 -44.30
C THR A 72 -7.32 -34.70 -44.06
N ASN A 73 -7.55 -33.86 -45.09
CA ASN A 73 -7.76 -32.43 -44.86
C ASN A 73 -9.09 -32.17 -44.10
N TRP A 74 -9.26 -30.95 -43.57
CA TRP A 74 -10.42 -30.57 -42.75
C TRP A 74 -11.78 -30.85 -43.41
N GLN A 75 -11.94 -30.53 -44.70
CA GLN A 75 -13.23 -30.72 -45.36
C GLN A 75 -13.53 -32.22 -45.60
N GLN A 76 -12.50 -32.97 -45.97
CA GLN A 76 -12.62 -34.40 -46.21
C GLN A 76 -12.87 -35.17 -44.90
N SER A 77 -12.32 -34.73 -43.76
CA SER A 77 -12.56 -35.36 -42.46
C SER A 77 -14.02 -35.22 -42.05
N LEU A 78 -14.64 -34.05 -42.26
CA LEU A 78 -16.08 -33.86 -42.06
C LEU A 78 -16.92 -34.76 -42.96
N ASN A 79 -16.59 -34.80 -44.26
CA ASN A 79 -17.31 -35.62 -45.24
C ASN A 79 -17.18 -37.12 -44.92
N ASN A 80 -16.04 -37.58 -44.41
CA ASN A 80 -15.85 -38.98 -44.04
C ASN A 80 -16.83 -39.41 -42.95
N VAL A 81 -17.13 -38.54 -41.98
CA VAL A 81 -18.12 -38.83 -40.93
C VAL A 81 -19.54 -38.84 -41.50
N LEU A 82 -19.90 -37.82 -42.28
CA LEU A 82 -21.24 -37.71 -42.86
C LEU A 82 -21.56 -38.83 -43.86
N THR A 83 -20.55 -39.39 -44.53
CA THR A 83 -20.70 -40.50 -45.49
C THR A 83 -20.49 -41.88 -44.87
N GLY A 84 -20.30 -41.96 -43.55
CA GLY A 84 -20.09 -43.23 -42.84
C GLY A 84 -18.74 -43.92 -43.12
N LYS A 85 -17.77 -43.18 -43.71
CA LYS A 85 -16.38 -43.64 -43.90
C LYS A 85 -15.52 -43.51 -42.65
N ALA A 86 -16.05 -42.89 -41.60
CA ALA A 86 -15.50 -42.75 -40.26
C ALA A 86 -16.68 -42.64 -39.28
N ASP A 87 -16.51 -43.17 -38.07
CA ASP A 87 -17.56 -43.23 -37.05
C ASP A 87 -17.71 -41.90 -36.28
N ALA A 88 -16.60 -41.18 -36.11
CA ALA A 88 -16.57 -39.89 -35.43
C ALA A 88 -15.49 -38.97 -36.01
N HIS A 89 -15.65 -37.67 -35.80
CA HIS A 89 -14.63 -36.65 -36.04
C HIS A 89 -13.77 -36.48 -34.79
N ILE A 90 -12.47 -36.29 -34.99
CA ILE A 90 -11.48 -36.24 -33.90
C ILE A 90 -11.76 -35.13 -32.89
N GLY A 91 -12.32 -34.02 -33.33
CA GLY A 91 -12.79 -32.94 -32.49
C GLY A 91 -13.10 -31.68 -33.30
N MET A 92 -14.12 -30.92 -32.92
CA MET A 92 -14.46 -29.64 -33.56
C MET A 92 -15.22 -28.71 -32.62
N VAL A 93 -15.23 -27.42 -32.93
CA VAL A 93 -16.08 -26.43 -32.23
C VAL A 93 -17.54 -26.63 -32.65
N ARG A 94 -18.43 -26.63 -31.65
CA ARG A 94 -19.90 -26.70 -31.82
C ARG A 94 -20.44 -25.39 -32.40
N SER A 95 -21.41 -25.48 -33.30
CA SER A 95 -22.13 -24.33 -33.88
C SER A 95 -23.51 -24.74 -34.37
N ASP A 96 -24.45 -23.81 -34.44
CA ASP A 96 -25.84 -24.06 -34.87
C ASP A 96 -25.92 -24.75 -36.24
N LYS A 97 -25.07 -24.33 -37.18
CA LYS A 97 -24.97 -24.94 -38.53
C LYS A 97 -24.50 -26.39 -38.49
N ARG A 98 -23.57 -26.73 -37.57
CA ARG A 98 -23.05 -28.10 -37.43
C ARG A 98 -24.01 -29.02 -36.69
N GLU A 99 -24.81 -28.50 -35.77
CA GLU A 99 -25.86 -29.28 -35.08
C GLU A 99 -26.96 -29.80 -36.02
N GLN A 100 -27.05 -29.26 -37.23
CA GLN A 100 -27.94 -29.79 -38.25
C GLN A 100 -27.46 -31.13 -38.80
N SER A 101 -26.15 -31.39 -38.79
CA SER A 101 -25.54 -32.58 -39.41
C SER A 101 -24.77 -33.47 -38.44
N PHE A 102 -24.44 -32.97 -37.25
CA PHE A 102 -23.64 -33.68 -36.25
C PHE A 102 -24.30 -33.67 -34.87
N ASP A 103 -24.12 -34.78 -34.14
CA ASP A 103 -24.34 -34.84 -32.70
C ASP A 103 -22.98 -34.72 -31.97
N PHE A 104 -22.98 -34.03 -30.84
CA PHE A 104 -21.78 -33.77 -30.04
C PHE A 104 -21.81 -34.55 -28.73
N ILE A 105 -20.67 -35.12 -28.35
CA ILE A 105 -20.54 -35.97 -27.17
C ILE A 105 -20.08 -35.10 -25.97
N GLU A 106 -19.20 -35.61 -25.12
CA GLU A 106 -18.61 -34.89 -24.00
C GLU A 106 -17.49 -33.94 -24.46
N PRO A 107 -17.41 -32.71 -23.94
CA PRO A 107 -16.37 -31.77 -24.32
C PRO A 107 -14.98 -32.24 -23.88
N PHE A 108 -13.99 -31.95 -24.72
CA PHE A 108 -12.58 -32.12 -24.38
C PHE A 108 -12.11 -30.95 -23.51
N PHE A 109 -11.99 -29.76 -24.11
CA PHE A 109 -11.49 -28.53 -23.51
C PHE A 109 -11.83 -27.34 -24.41
N SER A 110 -11.58 -26.13 -23.90
CA SER A 110 -11.85 -24.88 -24.59
C SER A 110 -10.59 -24.34 -25.28
N ILE A 111 -10.77 -23.73 -26.45
CA ILE A 111 -9.72 -23.05 -27.22
C ILE A 111 -10.08 -21.58 -27.45
N ASP A 112 -9.10 -20.70 -27.32
CA ASP A 112 -9.29 -19.27 -27.56
C ASP A 112 -8.89 -18.91 -28.99
N THR A 113 -9.83 -18.31 -29.73
CA THR A 113 -9.61 -17.79 -31.07
C THR A 113 -9.46 -16.27 -31.03
N LYS A 114 -8.43 -15.75 -31.70
CA LYS A 114 -8.11 -14.32 -31.72
C LYS A 114 -7.91 -13.83 -33.15
N LEU A 115 -8.14 -12.54 -33.34
CA LEU A 115 -7.70 -11.78 -34.49
C LEU A 115 -6.24 -11.36 -34.28
N TYR A 116 -5.41 -11.58 -35.28
CA TYR A 116 -3.99 -11.26 -35.28
C TYR A 116 -3.67 -10.29 -36.40
N PHE A 117 -2.94 -9.22 -36.09
CA PHE A 117 -2.42 -8.28 -37.08
C PHE A 117 -0.90 -8.38 -37.19
N ASN A 118 -0.41 -8.15 -38.39
CA ASN A 118 0.96 -7.72 -38.56
C ASN A 118 1.14 -6.34 -37.91
N ARG A 119 2.25 -6.13 -37.19
CA ARG A 119 2.53 -4.85 -36.50
C ARG A 119 2.43 -3.64 -37.44
N ALA A 120 2.86 -3.78 -38.69
CA ALA A 120 2.78 -2.69 -39.68
C ALA A 120 1.34 -2.27 -40.02
N LEU A 121 0.34 -3.14 -39.79
CA LEU A 121 -1.07 -2.81 -40.02
C LEU A 121 -1.64 -1.96 -38.87
N LEU A 122 -1.19 -2.20 -37.63
CA LEU A 122 -1.61 -1.43 -36.45
C LEU A 122 -1.18 0.04 -36.50
N GLU A 123 -0.11 0.35 -37.25
CA GLU A 123 0.35 1.72 -37.48
C GLU A 123 -0.52 2.47 -38.51
N GLN A 124 -1.35 1.75 -39.28
CA GLN A 124 -2.13 2.32 -40.39
C GLN A 124 -3.63 2.45 -40.08
N ILE A 125 -4.18 1.56 -39.26
CA ILE A 125 -5.61 1.54 -38.96
C ILE A 125 -5.89 0.99 -37.56
N SER A 126 -6.90 1.56 -36.89
CA SER A 126 -7.38 1.03 -35.63
C SER A 126 -8.09 -0.32 -35.83
N VAL A 127 -8.05 -1.19 -34.82
CA VAL A 127 -8.73 -2.50 -34.88
C VAL A 127 -10.24 -2.33 -35.10
N LYS A 128 -10.83 -1.30 -34.49
CA LYS A 128 -12.25 -0.98 -34.61
C LYS A 128 -12.61 -0.62 -36.06
N ASP A 129 -11.92 0.38 -36.63
CA ASP A 129 -12.20 0.82 -38.01
C ASP A 129 -11.94 -0.32 -39.01
N PHE A 130 -10.95 -1.17 -38.71
CA PHE A 130 -10.67 -2.34 -39.52
C PHE A 130 -11.87 -3.31 -39.58
N LEU A 131 -12.46 -3.61 -38.43
CA LEU A 131 -13.60 -4.51 -38.31
C LEU A 131 -14.93 -3.92 -38.79
N GLU A 132 -15.04 -2.59 -38.83
CA GLU A 132 -16.17 -1.87 -39.43
C GLU A 132 -16.08 -1.79 -40.97
N GLY A 133 -15.00 -2.30 -41.58
CA GLY A 133 -14.86 -2.41 -43.04
C GLY A 133 -14.24 -1.18 -43.72
N PHE A 134 -13.61 -0.28 -42.96
CA PHE A 134 -12.94 0.92 -43.52
C PHE A 134 -11.62 0.63 -44.25
N ASN A 135 -11.29 -0.63 -44.52
CA ASN A 135 -10.10 -1.03 -45.28
C ASN A 135 -10.38 -2.22 -46.20
N GLN A 136 -9.44 -2.48 -47.12
CA GLN A 136 -9.53 -3.52 -48.14
C GLN A 136 -8.59 -4.72 -47.91
N HIS A 137 -7.84 -4.75 -46.79
CA HIS A 137 -6.97 -5.88 -46.49
C HIS A 137 -7.81 -7.09 -46.07
N PRO A 138 -7.67 -8.24 -46.76
CA PRO A 138 -8.45 -9.41 -46.39
C PRO A 138 -7.96 -10.01 -45.07
N VAL A 139 -8.90 -10.55 -44.29
CA VAL A 139 -8.61 -11.36 -43.10
C VAL A 139 -8.53 -12.83 -43.50
N GLY A 140 -7.39 -13.46 -43.22
CA GLY A 140 -7.21 -14.89 -43.39
C GLY A 140 -8.07 -15.70 -42.43
N VAL A 141 -8.80 -16.68 -42.94
CA VAL A 141 -9.57 -17.66 -42.17
C VAL A 141 -9.44 -19.05 -42.79
N LEU A 142 -9.66 -20.11 -42.02
CA LEU A 142 -9.75 -21.46 -42.56
C LEU A 142 -11.10 -21.71 -43.25
N TYR A 143 -11.05 -22.27 -44.45
CA TYR A 143 -12.23 -22.69 -45.20
C TYR A 143 -12.98 -23.80 -44.45
N GLY A 144 -14.28 -23.60 -44.21
CA GLY A 144 -15.12 -24.56 -43.48
C GLY A 144 -14.84 -24.64 -41.97
N GLY A 145 -13.93 -23.79 -41.47
CA GLY A 145 -13.67 -23.60 -40.05
C GLY A 145 -14.74 -22.74 -39.39
N TYR A 146 -14.92 -22.88 -38.07
CA TYR A 146 -15.86 -22.04 -37.33
C TYR A 146 -15.42 -20.56 -37.31
N GLN A 147 -14.12 -20.28 -37.46
CA GLN A 147 -13.61 -18.92 -37.61
C GLN A 147 -14.27 -18.19 -38.81
N GLN A 148 -14.49 -18.90 -39.92
CA GLN A 148 -15.13 -18.33 -41.11
C GLN A 148 -16.59 -17.99 -40.84
N ASP A 149 -17.37 -18.94 -40.32
CA ASP A 149 -18.79 -18.73 -40.00
C ASP A 149 -18.96 -17.57 -38.98
N TYR A 150 -18.08 -17.50 -37.96
CA TYR A 150 -18.08 -16.45 -36.95
C TYR A 150 -17.82 -15.06 -37.57
N MET A 151 -16.78 -14.93 -38.39
CA MET A 151 -16.43 -13.66 -39.03
C MET A 151 -17.52 -13.20 -40.00
N GLN A 152 -18.11 -14.11 -40.78
CA GLN A 152 -19.21 -13.77 -41.69
C GLN A 152 -20.46 -13.28 -40.95
N SER A 153 -20.73 -13.83 -39.75
CA SER A 153 -21.92 -13.49 -38.97
C SER A 153 -21.76 -12.18 -38.18
N HIS A 154 -20.56 -11.93 -37.62
CA HIS A 154 -20.33 -10.78 -36.71
C HIS A 154 -19.65 -9.59 -37.39
N TYR A 155 -18.89 -9.82 -38.47
CA TYR A 155 -18.14 -8.79 -39.19
C TYR A 155 -18.39 -8.90 -40.71
N PRO A 156 -19.64 -8.73 -41.17
CA PRO A 156 -20.03 -8.99 -42.56
C PRO A 156 -19.35 -8.07 -43.59
N TYR A 157 -18.84 -6.91 -43.16
CA TYR A 157 -18.14 -5.95 -44.02
C TYR A 157 -16.65 -6.28 -44.20
N VAL A 158 -16.11 -7.22 -43.42
CA VAL A 158 -14.69 -7.62 -43.52
C VAL A 158 -14.50 -8.61 -44.66
N LYS A 159 -13.61 -8.27 -45.59
CA LYS A 159 -13.24 -9.18 -46.68
C LYS A 159 -12.45 -10.37 -46.13
N LEU A 160 -12.89 -11.59 -46.43
CA LEU A 160 -12.22 -12.81 -46.00
C LEU A 160 -11.36 -13.41 -47.12
N ALA A 161 -10.16 -13.87 -46.77
CA ALA A 161 -9.34 -14.75 -47.61
C ALA A 161 -9.33 -16.15 -46.98
N THR A 162 -9.82 -17.15 -47.71
CA THR A 162 -9.96 -18.51 -47.19
C THR A 162 -8.74 -19.36 -47.52
N TYR A 163 -8.27 -20.12 -46.53
CA TYR A 163 -7.14 -21.06 -46.65
C TYR A 163 -7.58 -22.49 -46.37
N THR A 164 -6.93 -23.47 -46.98
CA THR A 164 -7.29 -24.89 -46.83
C THR A 164 -6.70 -25.51 -45.56
N ASN A 165 -5.60 -24.98 -45.05
CA ASN A 165 -4.95 -25.42 -43.82
C ASN A 165 -4.21 -24.27 -43.12
N ASN A 166 -3.90 -24.47 -41.83
CA ASN A 166 -3.23 -23.46 -41.01
C ASN A 166 -1.80 -23.19 -41.43
N GLN A 167 -1.10 -24.21 -41.95
CA GLN A 167 0.29 -24.05 -42.39
C GLN A 167 0.40 -23.02 -43.52
N GLN A 168 -0.41 -23.14 -44.56
CA GLN A 168 -0.44 -22.21 -45.69
C GLN A 168 -0.79 -20.78 -45.23
N MET A 169 -1.80 -20.64 -44.36
CA MET A 169 -2.20 -19.33 -43.83
C MET A 169 -1.07 -18.69 -43.01
N MET A 170 -0.40 -19.47 -42.17
CA MET A 170 0.69 -18.99 -41.32
C MET A 170 1.96 -18.68 -42.12
N GLU A 171 2.28 -19.43 -43.17
CA GLU A 171 3.38 -19.12 -44.09
C GLU A 171 3.18 -17.75 -44.77
N GLU A 172 1.97 -17.45 -45.24
CA GLU A 172 1.62 -16.14 -45.81
C GLU A 172 1.73 -15.00 -44.79
N ALA A 173 1.29 -15.24 -43.56
CA ALA A 173 1.38 -14.27 -42.47
C ALA A 173 2.84 -13.99 -42.06
N LEU A 174 3.66 -15.04 -41.90
CA LEU A 174 5.07 -14.96 -41.53
C LEU A 174 5.95 -14.37 -42.65
N ALA A 175 5.54 -14.54 -43.90
CA ALA A 175 6.12 -13.85 -45.06
C ALA A 175 5.68 -12.38 -45.16
N GLY A 176 4.67 -11.96 -44.39
CA GLY A 176 4.14 -10.60 -44.39
C GLY A 176 3.21 -10.28 -45.56
N ARG A 177 2.81 -11.29 -46.34
CA ARG A 177 1.83 -11.18 -47.45
C ARG A 177 0.39 -11.10 -46.91
N LEU A 178 0.11 -11.82 -45.82
CA LEU A 178 -1.15 -11.73 -45.09
C LEU A 178 -0.99 -10.78 -43.88
N LYS A 179 -1.79 -9.71 -43.84
CA LYS A 179 -1.68 -8.65 -42.82
C LYS A 179 -2.57 -8.86 -41.61
N ALA A 180 -3.67 -9.58 -41.77
CA ALA A 180 -4.61 -9.91 -40.69
C ALA A 180 -5.12 -11.34 -40.88
N PHE A 181 -5.29 -12.08 -39.80
CA PHE A 181 -5.87 -13.42 -39.83
C PHE A 181 -6.51 -13.80 -38.50
N VAL A 182 -7.42 -14.77 -38.54
CA VAL A 182 -8.07 -15.34 -37.36
C VAL A 182 -7.62 -16.77 -37.18
N ALA A 183 -7.09 -17.08 -36.01
CA ALA A 183 -6.63 -18.42 -35.68
C ALA A 183 -6.75 -18.69 -34.18
N ASP A 184 -6.70 -19.98 -33.84
CA ASP A 184 -6.65 -20.40 -32.45
C ASP A 184 -5.28 -20.05 -31.85
N THR A 185 -5.27 -19.68 -30.56
CA THR A 185 -4.08 -19.13 -29.91
C THR A 185 -2.90 -20.10 -29.94
N GLN A 186 -3.15 -21.39 -29.71
CA GLN A 186 -2.07 -22.39 -29.70
C GLN A 186 -1.54 -22.71 -31.11
N VAL A 187 -2.41 -22.66 -32.13
CA VAL A 187 -1.98 -22.76 -33.54
C VAL A 187 -1.00 -21.64 -33.85
N THR A 188 -1.38 -20.40 -33.50
CA THR A 188 -0.54 -19.23 -33.78
C THR A 188 0.78 -19.30 -33.02
N ASN A 189 0.75 -19.63 -31.72
CA ASN A 189 1.96 -19.76 -30.90
C ASN A 189 2.94 -20.80 -31.45
N TYR A 190 2.42 -21.96 -31.90
CA TYR A 190 3.25 -23.01 -32.51
C TYR A 190 4.05 -22.47 -33.72
N PHE A 191 3.37 -21.83 -34.67
CA PHE A 191 4.03 -21.32 -35.88
C PHE A 191 4.92 -20.10 -35.61
N LEU A 192 4.57 -19.23 -34.65
CA LEU A 192 5.42 -18.10 -34.26
C LEU A 192 6.75 -18.58 -33.63
N ASN A 193 6.70 -19.64 -32.83
CA ASN A 193 7.89 -20.24 -32.22
C ASN A 193 8.80 -20.88 -33.28
N LEU A 194 8.23 -21.57 -34.28
CA LEU A 194 9.02 -22.13 -35.39
C LEU A 194 9.65 -21.04 -36.27
N GLY A 195 8.92 -19.96 -36.53
CA GLY A 195 9.35 -18.90 -37.45
C GLY A 195 10.45 -17.97 -36.92
N ASN A 196 10.77 -18.03 -35.63
CA ASN A 196 11.79 -17.21 -34.94
C ASN A 196 11.69 -15.69 -35.24
N LYS A 197 10.46 -15.18 -35.41
CA LYS A 197 10.16 -13.76 -35.70
C LYS A 197 9.29 -13.14 -34.58
N PRO A 198 9.83 -12.96 -33.36
CA PRO A 198 9.07 -12.38 -32.26
C PRO A 198 8.60 -10.96 -32.59
N GLY A 199 7.33 -10.65 -32.27
CA GLY A 199 6.79 -9.28 -32.27
C GLY A 199 6.34 -8.70 -33.63
N LYS A 200 6.37 -9.46 -34.72
CA LYS A 200 5.83 -9.02 -36.03
C LYS A 200 4.34 -9.26 -36.19
N ILE A 201 3.80 -10.25 -35.50
CA ILE A 201 2.37 -10.60 -35.50
C ILE A 201 1.90 -10.48 -34.06
N LEU A 202 0.83 -9.75 -33.83
CA LEU A 202 0.30 -9.46 -32.50
C LEU A 202 -1.17 -9.86 -32.41
N PRO A 203 -1.61 -10.51 -31.32
CA PRO A 203 -3.04 -10.66 -31.06
C PRO A 203 -3.64 -9.28 -30.77
N VAL A 204 -4.71 -8.92 -31.47
CA VAL A 204 -5.33 -7.59 -31.36
C VAL A 204 -6.74 -7.63 -30.77
N GLN A 205 -7.45 -8.75 -30.93
CA GLN A 205 -8.79 -8.90 -30.38
C GLN A 205 -9.09 -10.37 -30.09
N HIS A 206 -9.61 -10.65 -28.90
CA HIS A 206 -10.26 -11.92 -28.63
C HIS A 206 -11.63 -11.96 -29.32
N LEU A 207 -11.89 -13.01 -30.08
CA LEU A 207 -13.16 -13.16 -30.79
C LEU A 207 -14.12 -14.04 -30.02
N TYR A 208 -13.69 -15.25 -29.68
CA TYR A 208 -14.48 -16.18 -28.89
C TYR A 208 -13.61 -17.27 -28.24
N THR A 209 -14.17 -17.92 -27.24
CA THR A 209 -13.68 -19.17 -26.67
C THR A 209 -14.59 -20.31 -27.15
N GLY A 210 -14.04 -21.22 -27.96
CA GLY A 210 -14.77 -22.36 -28.52
C GLY A 210 -14.51 -23.63 -27.74
N VAL A 211 -15.55 -24.35 -27.34
CA VAL A 211 -15.41 -25.66 -26.70
C VAL A 211 -15.27 -26.73 -27.78
N LEU A 212 -14.26 -27.59 -27.67
CA LEU A 212 -14.03 -28.70 -28.59
C LEU A 212 -14.77 -29.95 -28.13
N TYR A 213 -15.49 -30.56 -29.07
CA TYR A 213 -16.26 -31.78 -28.86
C TYR A 213 -15.86 -32.85 -29.89
N PRO A 214 -15.79 -34.13 -29.50
CA PRO A 214 -15.99 -35.22 -30.45
C PRO A 214 -17.36 -35.05 -31.10
N ALA A 215 -17.42 -35.25 -32.42
CA ALA A 215 -18.65 -35.09 -33.18
C ALA A 215 -18.91 -36.34 -34.03
N ILE A 216 -20.16 -36.73 -34.17
CA ILE A 216 -20.57 -37.88 -34.98
C ILE A 216 -21.69 -37.46 -35.92
N ALA A 217 -21.95 -38.25 -36.97
CA ALA A 217 -23.10 -37.99 -37.83
C ALA A 217 -24.39 -38.01 -37.00
N LYS A 218 -25.27 -37.05 -37.25
CA LYS A 218 -26.53 -36.91 -36.51
C LYS A 218 -27.39 -38.18 -36.59
N GLY A 219 -27.84 -38.67 -35.45
CA GLY A 219 -28.61 -39.92 -35.34
C GLY A 219 -27.77 -41.19 -35.44
N SER A 220 -26.44 -41.11 -35.36
CA SER A 220 -25.57 -42.29 -35.40
C SER A 220 -25.81 -43.24 -34.23
N ALA A 221 -25.84 -44.54 -34.52
CA ALA A 221 -25.99 -45.60 -33.51
C ALA A 221 -24.82 -45.63 -32.51
N HIS A 222 -23.66 -45.07 -32.87
CA HIS A 222 -22.47 -45.02 -32.03
C HIS A 222 -22.54 -43.97 -30.91
N PHE A 223 -23.55 -43.09 -30.89
CA PHE A 223 -23.64 -42.00 -29.90
C PHE A 223 -23.55 -42.49 -28.45
N LYS A 224 -24.41 -43.45 -28.09
CA LYS A 224 -24.51 -43.93 -26.71
C LYS A 224 -23.21 -44.59 -26.25
N GLU A 225 -22.58 -45.35 -27.13
CA GLU A 225 -21.32 -46.03 -26.83
C GLU A 225 -20.18 -45.03 -26.61
N LEU A 226 -20.00 -44.09 -27.53
CA LEU A 226 -18.96 -43.07 -27.42
C LEU A 226 -19.17 -42.17 -26.19
N ALA A 227 -20.42 -41.79 -25.90
CA ALA A 227 -20.75 -41.03 -24.71
C ALA A 227 -20.41 -41.77 -23.41
N GLN A 228 -20.71 -43.07 -23.34
CA GLN A 228 -20.34 -43.90 -22.19
C GLN A 228 -18.83 -44.05 -22.05
N GLY A 229 -18.10 -44.23 -23.16
CA GLY A 229 -16.65 -44.35 -23.12
C GLY A 229 -15.96 -43.06 -22.67
N PHE A 230 -16.41 -41.89 -23.13
CA PHE A 230 -15.88 -40.61 -22.64
C PHE A 230 -16.28 -40.28 -21.21
N ALA A 231 -17.40 -40.82 -20.69
CA ALA A 231 -17.77 -40.70 -19.29
C ALA A 231 -16.80 -41.42 -18.33
N LEU A 232 -15.95 -42.32 -18.82
CA LEU A 232 -14.88 -42.95 -18.03
C LEU A 232 -13.72 -42.00 -17.72
N PHE A 233 -13.66 -40.83 -18.36
CA PHE A 233 -12.58 -39.86 -18.20
C PHE A 233 -12.86 -38.99 -16.98
N ASN A 234 -11.94 -39.01 -16.01
CA ASN A 234 -11.98 -38.05 -14.92
C ASN A 234 -11.24 -36.75 -15.29
N GLN A 235 -11.38 -35.72 -14.47
CA GLN A 235 -10.70 -34.42 -14.69
C GLN A 235 -9.16 -34.53 -14.67
N GLN A 236 -8.60 -35.49 -13.94
CA GLN A 236 -7.14 -35.71 -13.88
C GLN A 236 -6.61 -36.28 -15.20
N ASP A 237 -7.33 -37.19 -15.84
CA ASP A 237 -6.99 -37.74 -17.16
C ASP A 237 -6.97 -36.63 -18.21
N LYS A 238 -8.03 -35.80 -18.26
CA LYS A 238 -8.09 -34.64 -19.17
C LYS A 238 -6.93 -33.66 -18.92
N SER A 239 -6.66 -33.35 -17.65
CA SER A 239 -5.58 -32.43 -17.27
C SER A 239 -4.19 -32.98 -17.60
N ARG A 240 -3.95 -34.29 -17.38
CA ARG A 240 -2.69 -34.96 -17.72
C ARG A 240 -2.39 -34.89 -19.22
N ILE A 241 -3.40 -35.16 -20.05
CA ILE A 241 -3.25 -35.06 -21.51
C ILE A 241 -2.96 -33.62 -21.92
N LEU A 242 -3.72 -32.65 -21.39
CA LEU A 242 -3.53 -31.24 -21.72
C LEU A 242 -2.16 -30.69 -21.30
N ASN A 243 -1.70 -31.02 -20.09
CA ASN A 243 -0.43 -30.51 -19.56
C ASN A 243 0.78 -30.93 -20.41
N ARG A 244 0.74 -32.12 -21.04
CA ARG A 244 1.81 -32.59 -21.94
C ARG A 244 2.00 -31.71 -23.18
N TRP A 245 0.95 -31.04 -23.63
CA TRP A 245 0.94 -30.25 -24.87
C TRP A 245 0.91 -28.74 -24.62
N MET A 246 0.37 -28.31 -23.48
CA MET A 246 0.09 -26.90 -23.20
C MET A 246 1.16 -26.23 -22.32
N HIS A 247 2.31 -26.87 -22.09
CA HIS A 247 3.49 -26.32 -21.38
C HIS A 247 4.13 -25.07 -22.03
N HIS A 248 3.48 -24.43 -23.01
CA HIS A 248 3.87 -23.14 -23.58
C HIS A 248 2.82 -22.04 -23.31
N SER A 249 1.93 -22.22 -22.33
CA SER A 249 1.33 -21.06 -21.67
C SER A 249 2.48 -20.30 -21.00
N VAL A 250 2.85 -19.16 -21.58
CA VAL A 250 3.90 -18.24 -21.11
C VAL A 250 3.82 -18.10 -19.59
N GLU A 251 4.64 -18.86 -18.86
CA GLU A 251 4.96 -18.49 -17.49
C GLU A 251 5.76 -17.22 -17.62
N THR A 252 5.19 -16.10 -17.19
CA THR A 252 5.93 -14.84 -17.10
C THR A 252 7.07 -15.06 -16.11
N VAL A 253 8.27 -15.36 -16.62
CA VAL A 253 9.48 -15.47 -15.81
C VAL A 253 9.89 -14.05 -15.43
N TYR A 254 9.37 -13.57 -14.30
CA TYR A 254 9.83 -12.30 -13.75
C TYR A 254 11.33 -12.40 -13.41
N PRO A 255 12.13 -11.38 -13.73
CA PRO A 255 13.54 -11.39 -13.37
C PRO A 255 13.72 -11.58 -11.86
N ARG A 256 14.64 -12.43 -11.44
CA ARG A 256 14.88 -12.75 -10.01
C ARG A 256 15.15 -11.51 -9.14
N PHE A 257 15.61 -10.41 -9.75
CA PHE A 257 15.88 -9.15 -9.07
C PHE A 257 14.66 -8.24 -8.88
N LEU A 258 13.51 -8.52 -9.51
CA LEU A 258 12.35 -7.63 -9.50
C LEU A 258 11.78 -7.43 -8.07
N ILE A 259 11.50 -8.53 -7.38
CA ILE A 259 10.95 -8.49 -6.01
C ILE A 259 11.94 -7.83 -5.04
N PRO A 260 13.25 -8.21 -4.99
CA PRO A 260 14.23 -7.48 -4.19
C PRO A 260 14.31 -5.98 -4.51
N SER A 261 14.19 -5.59 -5.79
CA SER A 261 14.24 -4.18 -6.20
C SER A 261 13.02 -3.40 -5.72
N ILE A 262 11.83 -4.00 -5.80
CA ILE A 262 10.60 -3.40 -5.27
C ILE A 262 10.71 -3.23 -3.75
N VAL A 263 11.18 -4.25 -3.04
CA VAL A 263 11.38 -4.19 -1.58
C VAL A 263 12.39 -3.11 -1.22
N ALA A 264 13.53 -3.04 -1.91
CA ALA A 264 14.53 -2.01 -1.69
C ALA A 264 13.97 -0.59 -1.95
N PHE A 265 13.19 -0.41 -3.01
CA PHE A 265 12.54 0.86 -3.31
C PHE A 265 11.54 1.27 -2.22
N VAL A 266 10.70 0.34 -1.75
CA VAL A 266 9.75 0.60 -0.65
C VAL A 266 10.50 0.96 0.64
N LEU A 267 11.58 0.26 0.97
CA LEU A 267 12.42 0.59 2.14
C LEU A 267 13.06 1.97 2.02
N LEU A 268 13.54 2.36 0.83
CA LEU A 268 14.09 3.69 0.58
C LEU A 268 13.03 4.77 0.79
N VAL A 269 11.83 4.61 0.21
CA VAL A 269 10.72 5.56 0.39
C VAL A 269 10.34 5.68 1.87
N LEU A 270 10.21 4.56 2.58
CA LEU A 270 9.91 4.55 4.01
C LEU A 270 11.00 5.24 4.84
N SER A 271 12.28 4.98 4.54
CA SER A 271 13.39 5.61 5.25
C SER A 271 13.43 7.13 5.03
N SER A 272 13.19 7.58 3.79
CA SER A 272 13.10 9.00 3.44
C SER A 272 11.93 9.67 4.18
N TYR A 273 10.77 9.03 4.20
CA TYR A 273 9.60 9.51 4.93
C TYR A 273 9.89 9.68 6.43
N ILE A 274 10.53 8.69 7.07
CA ILE A 274 10.90 8.75 8.50
C ILE A 274 11.85 9.92 8.78
N VAL A 275 12.84 10.16 7.91
CA VAL A 275 13.79 11.27 8.09
C VAL A 275 13.10 12.63 7.97
N ILE A 276 12.24 12.81 6.97
CA ILE A 276 11.46 14.04 6.77
C ILE A 276 10.54 14.29 7.97
N LEU A 277 9.82 13.26 8.41
CA LEU A 277 8.91 13.34 9.55
C LEU A 277 9.65 13.73 10.84
N LYS A 278 10.80 13.10 11.13
CA LYS A 278 11.61 13.42 12.31
C LYS A 278 12.07 14.89 12.32
N ARG A 279 12.49 15.41 11.15
CA ARG A 279 12.89 16.83 11.03
C ARG A 279 11.73 17.77 11.28
N SER A 280 10.57 17.48 10.69
CA SER A 280 9.34 18.28 10.89
C SER A 280 8.93 18.32 12.36
N VAL A 281 8.95 17.17 13.04
CA VAL A 281 8.61 17.07 14.46
C VAL A 281 9.61 17.83 15.33
N ALA A 282 10.91 17.75 15.03
CA ALA A 282 11.94 18.47 15.78
C ALA A 282 11.74 19.99 15.68
N GLU A 283 11.44 20.50 14.48
CA GLU A 283 11.22 21.93 14.25
C GLU A 283 9.95 22.43 14.96
N GLN A 284 8.83 21.71 14.84
CA GLN A 284 7.60 22.05 15.56
C GLN A 284 7.79 22.03 17.08
N THR A 285 8.55 21.05 17.59
CA THR A 285 8.85 20.95 19.02
C THR A 285 9.69 22.14 19.49
N LYS A 286 10.63 22.60 18.67
CA LYS A 286 11.45 23.79 18.97
C LYS A 286 10.59 25.05 19.03
N GLN A 287 9.76 25.29 18.00
CA GLN A 287 8.86 26.44 17.96
C GLN A 287 7.88 26.44 19.14
N LEU A 288 7.31 25.29 19.46
CA LEU A 288 6.42 25.14 20.61
C LEU A 288 7.12 25.48 21.93
N ARG A 289 8.39 25.06 22.10
CA ARG A 289 9.18 25.42 23.29
C ARG A 289 9.47 26.91 23.37
N GLU A 290 9.82 27.55 22.26
CA GLU A 290 10.06 28.99 22.20
C GLU A 290 8.79 29.79 22.53
N MET A 291 7.66 29.45 21.91
CA MET A 291 6.36 30.06 22.21
C MET A 291 5.95 29.86 23.66
N ASN A 292 6.12 28.65 24.20
CA ASN A 292 5.84 28.39 25.62
C ASN A 292 6.74 29.21 26.55
N ALA A 293 8.04 29.34 26.25
CA ALA A 293 8.95 30.17 27.03
C ALA A 293 8.54 31.65 27.02
N GLN A 294 8.11 32.16 25.85
CA GLN A 294 7.57 33.51 25.72
C GLN A 294 6.27 33.69 26.51
N LEU A 295 5.33 32.74 26.42
CA LEU A 295 4.09 32.76 27.18
C LEU A 295 4.34 32.74 28.69
N ILE A 296 5.28 31.92 29.16
CA ILE A 296 5.68 31.88 30.58
C ILE A 296 6.25 33.24 31.00
N THR A 297 7.10 33.85 30.17
CA THR A 297 7.69 35.16 30.45
C THR A 297 6.59 36.21 30.56
N LEU A 298 5.76 36.37 29.52
CA LEU A 298 4.64 37.32 29.48
C LEU A 298 3.64 37.11 30.62
N SER A 299 3.38 35.84 30.99
CA SER A 299 2.48 35.51 32.09
C SER A 299 3.06 35.83 33.47
N ASN A 300 4.38 35.96 33.62
CA ASN A 300 5.06 36.07 34.91
C ASN A 300 5.77 37.41 35.14
N THR A 301 5.87 38.26 34.13
CA THR A 301 6.47 39.60 34.22
C THR A 301 5.41 40.69 34.19
N ASP A 302 5.66 41.80 34.88
CA ASP A 302 4.89 43.02 34.76
C ASP A 302 5.31 43.77 33.49
N SER A 303 4.34 44.16 32.67
CA SER A 303 4.56 44.77 31.35
C SER A 303 5.18 46.17 31.39
N LEU A 304 5.01 46.91 32.50
CA LEU A 304 5.56 48.26 32.63
C LEU A 304 7.01 48.22 33.11
N THR A 305 7.29 47.37 34.10
CA THR A 305 8.55 47.40 34.86
C THR A 305 9.53 46.28 34.51
N ASN A 306 9.12 45.24 33.77
CA ASN A 306 9.95 44.07 33.43
C ASN A 306 10.56 43.32 34.64
N ILE A 307 9.97 43.49 35.82
CA ILE A 307 10.17 42.60 36.98
C ILE A 307 9.04 41.58 37.04
N HIS A 308 9.04 40.70 38.04
CA HIS A 308 7.95 39.73 38.17
C HIS A 308 6.61 40.40 38.48
N ASN A 309 5.50 39.77 38.11
CA ASN A 309 4.17 40.25 38.46
C ASN A 309 3.64 39.56 39.73
N ARG A 310 2.48 40.02 40.20
CA ARG A 310 1.77 39.46 41.36
C ARG A 310 1.60 37.95 41.30
N ARG A 311 1.28 37.40 40.12
CA ARG A 311 1.06 35.96 39.94
C ARG A 311 2.33 35.17 40.23
N TYR A 312 3.45 35.60 39.66
CA TYR A 312 4.74 34.94 39.89
C TYR A 312 5.18 35.06 41.36
N PHE A 313 4.97 36.24 41.96
CA PHE A 313 5.26 36.45 43.39
C PHE A 313 4.52 35.46 44.28
N MET A 314 3.21 35.34 44.12
CA MET A 314 2.39 34.41 44.93
C MET A 314 2.80 32.95 44.71
N MET A 315 3.15 32.60 43.46
CA MET A 315 3.69 31.27 43.16
C MET A 315 5.01 31.01 43.89
N GLN A 316 5.93 31.99 43.95
CA GLN A 316 7.18 31.84 44.72
C GLN A 316 6.92 31.78 46.22
N LEU A 317 6.03 32.63 46.74
CA LEU A 317 5.63 32.67 48.16
C LEU A 317 5.12 31.30 48.64
N ASN A 318 4.24 30.66 47.85
CA ASN A 318 3.70 29.34 48.16
C ASN A 318 4.72 28.21 48.00
N ASN A 319 5.81 28.45 47.25
CA ASN A 319 6.86 27.46 46.97
C ASN A 319 8.12 27.65 47.81
N ILE A 320 8.11 28.57 48.79
CA ILE A 320 9.23 28.74 49.72
C ILE A 320 9.46 27.42 50.46
N LYS A 321 10.57 26.75 50.14
CA LYS A 321 10.99 25.52 50.83
C LYS A 321 11.71 25.88 52.13
N LYS A 322 11.88 24.89 53.02
CA LYS A 322 12.72 25.05 54.22
C LYS A 322 14.14 25.49 53.80
N THR A 323 14.49 26.73 54.11
CA THR A 323 15.82 27.34 53.86
C THR A 323 16.68 27.28 55.12
N GLN A 324 18.01 27.39 54.95
CA GLN A 324 18.97 27.48 56.06
C GLN A 324 19.12 28.91 56.61
N CYS A 325 18.44 29.90 56.01
CA CYS A 325 18.39 31.30 56.43
C CYS A 325 16.95 31.73 56.72
N GLY A 326 16.79 32.83 57.46
CA GLY A 326 15.50 33.41 57.76
C GLY A 326 14.86 34.02 56.52
N ILE A 327 13.56 33.75 56.33
CA ILE A 327 12.80 34.29 55.21
C ILE A 327 12.41 35.72 55.52
N THR A 328 12.61 36.61 54.57
CA THR A 328 12.23 38.02 54.65
C THR A 328 11.21 38.31 53.57
N LEU A 329 10.06 38.83 53.97
CA LEU A 329 9.05 39.36 53.08
C LEU A 329 9.03 40.88 53.24
N ILE A 330 9.18 41.59 52.14
CA ILE A 330 9.16 43.06 52.14
C ILE A 330 8.04 43.49 51.21
N ILE A 331 7.25 44.47 51.63
CA ILE A 331 6.27 45.15 50.79
C ILE A 331 6.55 46.63 50.84
N PHE A 332 6.46 47.30 49.70
CA PHE A 332 6.70 48.72 49.64
C PHE A 332 5.89 49.43 48.58
N ASP A 333 5.62 50.69 48.88
CA ASP A 333 4.70 51.53 48.13
C ASP A 333 5.28 52.94 47.98
N LEU A 334 5.12 53.54 46.80
CA LEU A 334 5.57 54.89 46.51
C LEU A 334 4.79 55.92 47.34
N ASP A 335 5.50 56.77 48.07
CA ASP A 335 4.85 57.80 48.87
C ASP A 335 4.27 58.91 48.00
N ASN A 336 3.01 59.28 48.26
CA ASN A 336 2.31 60.35 47.57
C ASN A 336 2.22 60.16 46.04
N PHE A 337 2.23 58.91 45.55
CA PHE A 337 2.23 58.61 44.12
C PHE A 337 1.05 59.22 43.36
N LYS A 338 -0.14 59.23 43.97
CA LYS A 338 -1.30 59.93 43.42
C LYS A 338 -1.03 61.41 43.12
N SER A 339 -0.33 62.11 44.03
CA SER A 339 0.03 63.52 43.80
C SER A 339 1.04 63.68 42.67
N ILE A 340 1.89 62.70 42.39
CA ILE A 340 2.77 62.72 41.22
C ILE A 340 1.93 62.62 39.95
N ASN A 341 0.99 61.68 39.88
CA ASN A 341 0.09 61.52 38.73
C ASN A 341 -0.80 62.76 38.51
N ASP A 342 -1.39 63.29 39.58
CA ASP A 342 -2.33 64.42 39.51
C ASP A 342 -1.64 65.71 39.02
N ASN A 343 -0.36 65.92 39.36
CA ASN A 343 0.38 67.14 39.03
C ASN A 343 1.20 67.04 37.72
N PHE A 344 1.65 65.83 37.36
CA PHE A 344 2.61 65.64 36.27
C PHE A 344 2.19 64.62 35.21
N GLY A 345 1.01 64.01 35.37
CA GLY A 345 0.45 63.04 34.44
C GLY A 345 0.97 61.61 34.63
N HIS A 346 0.21 60.66 34.08
CA HIS A 346 0.47 59.23 34.22
C HIS A 346 1.79 58.79 33.56
N ASP A 347 2.20 59.42 32.46
CA ASP A 347 3.46 59.07 31.78
C ASP A 347 4.68 59.29 32.67
N LEU A 348 4.69 60.37 33.46
CA LEU A 348 5.77 60.60 34.44
C LEU A 348 5.64 59.64 35.62
N GLY A 349 4.43 59.36 36.09
CA GLY A 349 4.18 58.35 37.11
C GLY A 349 4.72 56.97 36.73
N ASP A 350 4.47 56.54 35.49
CA ASP A 350 4.97 55.28 34.94
C ASP A 350 6.51 55.23 34.90
N GLN A 351 7.16 56.33 34.51
CA GLN A 351 8.62 56.44 34.58
C GLN A 351 9.16 56.32 36.01
N VAL A 352 8.45 56.89 36.99
CA VAL A 352 8.82 56.77 38.41
C VAL A 352 8.67 55.32 38.89
N ILE A 353 7.59 54.62 38.51
CA ILE A 353 7.41 53.19 38.81
C ILE A 353 8.55 52.36 38.20
N GLN A 354 8.89 52.60 36.93
CA GLN A 354 9.99 51.92 36.24
C GLN A 354 11.33 52.16 36.93
N PHE A 355 11.58 53.40 37.35
CA PHE A 355 12.79 53.78 38.09
C PHE A 355 12.88 53.02 39.42
N VAL A 356 11.82 53.01 40.22
CA VAL A 356 11.78 52.30 41.50
C VAL A 356 12.02 50.81 41.30
N ALA A 357 11.35 50.19 40.32
CA ALA A 357 11.55 48.79 39.98
C ALA A 357 13.00 48.47 39.59
N LEU A 358 13.63 49.34 38.78
CA LEU A 358 15.03 49.18 38.37
C LEU A 358 15.97 49.27 39.57
N LYS A 359 15.83 50.30 40.41
CA LYS A 359 16.68 50.50 41.60
C LYS A 359 16.58 49.33 42.57
N ALA A 360 15.36 48.82 42.76
CA ALA A 360 15.12 47.66 43.60
C ALA A 360 15.74 46.39 42.97
N LYS A 361 15.59 46.18 41.66
CA LYS A 361 16.19 45.04 40.95
C LYS A 361 17.73 45.06 40.96
N GLU A 362 18.36 46.23 40.86
CA GLU A 362 19.82 46.40 40.90
C GLU A 362 20.43 46.05 42.26
N LEU A 363 19.67 46.26 43.35
CA LEU A 363 20.11 45.98 44.71
C LEU A 363 19.93 44.51 45.12
N LEU A 364 19.02 43.78 44.47
CA LEU A 364 18.67 42.41 44.83
C LEU A 364 19.52 41.39 44.06
N SER A 365 19.88 40.30 44.72
CA SER A 365 20.59 39.19 44.08
C SER A 365 19.66 38.34 43.21
N LYS A 366 20.22 37.52 42.31
CA LYS A 366 19.44 36.66 41.40
C LYS A 366 18.54 35.64 42.12
N ASP A 367 18.88 35.30 43.35
CA ASP A 367 18.12 34.34 44.17
C ASP A 367 16.99 35.00 44.97
N GLN A 368 16.89 36.33 44.92
CA GLN A 368 15.83 37.11 45.54
C GLN A 368 14.76 37.46 44.51
N THR A 369 13.50 37.31 44.90
CA THR A 369 12.37 37.59 44.01
C THR A 369 11.86 38.99 44.28
N ILE A 370 11.79 39.84 43.24
CA ILE A 370 11.08 41.12 43.28
C ILE A 370 9.92 41.12 42.29
N ALA A 371 8.77 41.60 42.73
CA ALA A 371 7.60 41.73 41.89
C ALA A 371 6.84 43.04 42.12
N ARG A 372 6.13 43.49 41.10
CA ARG A 372 5.07 44.49 41.23
C ARG A 372 3.77 43.76 41.53
N ILE A 373 3.18 44.02 42.68
CA ILE A 373 1.99 43.33 43.18
C ILE A 373 0.71 44.17 43.06
N GLY A 374 0.83 45.49 42.90
CA GLY A 374 -0.27 46.45 42.73
C GLY A 374 0.08 47.57 41.74
N GLY A 375 -0.65 48.69 41.80
CA GLY A 375 -0.41 49.85 40.93
C GLY A 375 0.99 50.43 41.16
N GLU A 376 1.30 50.79 42.38
CA GLU A 376 2.56 51.38 42.83
C GLU A 376 3.24 50.53 43.91
N GLU A 377 2.69 49.34 44.15
CA GLU A 377 3.10 48.42 45.20
C GLU A 377 4.03 47.33 44.67
N PHE A 378 5.10 47.10 45.41
CA PHE A 378 6.12 46.11 45.13
C PHE A 378 6.29 45.17 46.31
N ALA A 379 6.74 43.95 46.04
CA ALA A 379 7.06 42.99 47.08
C ALA A 379 8.35 42.22 46.75
N VAL A 380 9.06 41.84 47.81
CA VAL A 380 10.31 41.08 47.74
C VAL A 380 10.23 39.85 48.63
N ILE A 381 10.70 38.72 48.11
CA ILE A 381 11.04 37.52 48.88
C ILE A 381 12.56 37.41 48.88
N ALA A 382 13.16 37.43 50.06
CA ALA A 382 14.59 37.27 50.25
C ALA A 382 14.90 36.33 51.42
N CYS A 383 16.15 35.87 51.49
CA CYS A 383 16.63 35.04 52.58
C CYS A 383 17.87 35.69 53.19
N TYR A 384 17.82 35.95 54.49
CA TYR A 384 18.89 36.60 55.24
C TYR A 384 19.18 35.85 56.54
N PRO A 385 20.44 35.84 57.01
CA PRO A 385 20.81 35.12 58.24
C PRO A 385 20.29 35.82 59.50
N THR A 386 20.12 37.14 59.47
CA THR A 386 19.62 37.93 60.60
C THR A 386 18.68 39.04 60.13
N VAL A 387 17.86 39.56 61.05
CA VAL A 387 16.93 40.66 60.76
C VAL A 387 17.68 41.94 60.41
N GLU A 388 18.82 42.21 61.05
CA GLU A 388 19.63 43.40 60.80
C GLU A 388 20.18 43.41 59.37
N ALA A 389 20.54 42.25 58.82
CA ALA A 389 20.95 42.13 57.42
C ALA A 389 19.80 42.47 56.45
N ALA A 390 18.59 42.01 56.77
CA ALA A 390 17.39 42.30 56.00
C ALA A 390 16.99 43.78 56.08
N GLU A 391 17.07 44.38 57.27
CA GLU A 391 16.82 45.81 57.50
C GLU A 391 17.84 46.70 56.79
N ASN A 392 19.12 46.33 56.80
CA ASN A 392 20.17 47.07 56.09
C ASN A 392 19.88 47.13 54.58
N LEU A 393 19.43 46.03 53.97
CA LEU A 393 18.98 46.04 52.57
C LEU A 393 17.80 47.00 52.39
N ALA A 394 16.77 46.88 53.24
CA ALA A 394 15.56 47.70 53.11
C ALA A 394 15.87 49.19 53.27
N GLN A 395 16.75 49.57 54.21
CA GLN A 395 17.19 50.95 54.40
C GLN A 395 18.01 51.45 53.21
N THR A 396 18.90 50.61 52.68
CA THR A 396 19.66 50.92 51.46
C THR A 396 18.73 51.13 50.27
N LEU A 397 17.64 50.36 50.17
CA LEU A 397 16.65 50.53 49.12
C LEU A 397 15.93 51.88 49.23
N VAL A 398 15.47 52.28 50.43
CA VAL A 398 14.87 53.61 50.66
C VAL A 398 15.83 54.72 50.26
N SER A 399 17.04 54.70 50.82
CA SER A 399 18.00 55.80 50.63
C SER A 399 18.44 55.91 49.17
N ASN A 400 18.70 54.77 48.51
CA ASN A 400 19.11 54.74 47.11
C ASN A 400 18.02 55.31 46.19
N ILE A 401 16.75 54.87 46.36
CA ILE A 401 15.63 55.43 45.58
C ILE A 401 15.54 56.95 45.79
N ARG A 402 15.55 57.40 47.06
CA ARG A 402 15.43 58.82 47.40
C ARG A 402 16.56 59.65 46.80
N GLU A 403 17.81 59.25 47.01
CA GLU A 403 18.99 60.01 46.59
C GLU A 403 19.12 60.04 45.07
N GLN A 404 18.93 58.91 44.39
CA GLN A 404 19.05 58.84 42.93
C GLN A 404 17.86 59.49 42.22
N SER A 405 16.68 59.57 42.86
CA SER A 405 15.52 60.25 42.28
C SER A 405 15.74 61.74 42.02
N ARG A 406 16.61 62.40 42.81
CA ARG A 406 16.95 63.82 42.61
C ARG A 406 17.52 64.11 41.24
N THR A 407 18.36 63.20 40.76
CA THR A 407 19.04 63.34 39.47
C THR A 407 18.14 62.82 38.35
N ALA A 408 17.38 61.73 38.61
CA ALA A 408 16.49 61.14 37.62
C ALA A 408 15.24 62.01 37.33
N PHE A 409 14.71 62.71 38.34
CA PHE A 409 13.51 63.52 38.26
C PHE A 409 13.68 64.89 38.95
N PRO A 410 14.52 65.81 38.42
CA PRO A 410 14.76 67.11 39.04
C PRO A 410 13.49 67.93 39.29
N GLN A 411 12.46 67.75 38.47
CA GLN A 411 11.16 68.41 38.57
C GLN A 411 10.27 67.88 39.71
N LEU A 412 10.51 66.66 40.19
CA LEU A 412 9.76 66.04 41.29
C LEU A 412 10.45 66.21 42.65
N GLY A 413 11.76 66.50 42.65
CA GLY A 413 12.56 66.56 43.87
C GLY A 413 12.89 65.16 44.39
N TRP A 414 12.24 64.72 45.48
CA TRP A 414 12.46 63.41 46.08
C TRP A 414 11.29 62.48 45.82
N VAL A 415 11.58 61.34 45.19
CA VAL A 415 10.70 60.18 45.18
C VAL A 415 11.06 59.32 46.38
N THR A 416 10.12 59.14 47.31
CA THR A 416 10.32 58.32 48.50
C THR A 416 9.44 57.09 48.47
N VAL A 417 9.89 56.03 49.15
CA VAL A 417 9.13 54.80 49.36
C VAL A 417 9.06 54.50 50.84
N SER A 418 7.93 53.95 51.28
CA SER A 418 7.81 53.35 52.60
C SER A 418 7.83 51.84 52.46
N LEU A 419 8.54 51.14 53.35
CA LEU A 419 8.66 49.68 53.37
C LEU A 419 8.16 49.09 54.68
N GLY A 420 7.39 48.01 54.55
CA GLY A 420 7.13 47.06 55.62
C GLY A 420 7.95 45.79 55.42
N LEU A 421 8.64 45.35 56.46
CA LEU A 421 9.48 44.16 56.45
C LEU A 421 8.96 43.17 57.49
N ALA A 422 8.70 41.93 57.08
CA ALA A 422 8.43 40.81 57.98
C ALA A 422 9.59 39.80 57.91
N TYR A 423 10.21 39.53 59.06
CA TYR A 423 11.32 38.58 59.18
C TYR A 423 10.89 37.32 59.92
N TYR A 424 11.11 36.17 59.28
CA TYR A 424 10.80 34.83 59.79
C TYR A 424 12.12 34.09 60.07
N PRO A 425 12.60 34.06 61.32
CA PRO A 425 13.85 33.39 61.69
C PRO A 425 13.76 31.86 61.54
N LYS A 426 12.55 31.30 61.55
CA LYS A 426 12.27 29.88 61.37
C LYS A 426 11.28 29.67 60.23
N PRO A 427 11.33 28.52 59.53
CA PRO A 427 10.39 28.23 58.46
C PRO A 427 8.95 28.15 58.98
N LYS A 428 8.02 28.87 58.34
CA LYS A 428 6.57 28.78 58.55
C LYS A 428 5.95 27.79 57.54
N GLU A 429 4.83 27.16 57.89
CA GLU A 429 4.12 26.24 56.99
C GLU A 429 3.55 26.95 55.77
N ASN A 430 2.95 28.13 55.97
CA ASN A 430 2.42 28.99 54.91
C ASN A 430 2.85 30.43 55.17
N TYR A 431 3.48 31.06 54.19
CA TYR A 431 3.83 32.47 54.23
C TYR A 431 2.67 33.31 53.66
N ASP A 432 2.46 34.48 54.25
CA ASP A 432 1.49 35.46 53.82
C ASP A 432 2.12 36.85 53.92
N LEU A 433 1.43 37.86 53.40
CA LEU A 433 1.92 39.23 53.35
C LEU A 433 1.44 40.10 54.52
N VAL A 434 0.65 39.53 55.45
CA VAL A 434 -0.09 40.31 56.47
C VAL A 434 0.85 41.09 57.37
N SER A 435 1.93 40.47 57.84
CA SER A 435 2.89 41.12 58.75
C SER A 435 3.69 42.21 58.02
N ALA A 436 4.06 41.99 56.77
CA ALA A 436 4.76 43.00 55.98
C ALA A 436 3.83 44.18 55.62
N ASP A 437 2.55 43.92 55.32
CA ASP A 437 1.54 44.96 55.09
C ASP A 437 1.28 45.80 56.34
N ASN A 438 1.17 45.17 57.51
CA ASN A 438 1.01 45.87 58.78
C ASN A 438 2.22 46.77 59.08
N ALA A 439 3.44 46.29 58.81
CA ALA A 439 4.64 47.08 58.95
C ALA A 439 4.66 48.27 57.96
N LEU A 440 4.23 48.07 56.72
CA LEU A 440 4.14 49.14 55.71
C LEU A 440 3.15 50.23 56.15
N TYR A 441 1.99 49.82 56.66
CA TYR A 441 0.99 50.74 57.21
C TYR A 441 1.57 51.59 58.35
N GLN A 442 2.36 50.98 59.25
CA GLN A 442 3.07 51.71 60.30
C GLN A 442 4.11 52.69 59.74
N ALA A 443 4.87 52.28 58.72
CA ALA A 443 5.85 53.15 58.06
C ALA A 443 5.19 54.40 57.44
N LYS A 444 4.05 54.22 56.75
CA LYS A 444 3.28 55.33 56.15
C LYS A 444 2.74 56.30 57.21
N ASN A 445 2.25 55.79 58.34
CA ASN A 445 1.70 56.62 59.42
C ASN A 445 2.76 57.29 60.30
N ALA A 446 3.95 56.71 60.41
CA ALA A 446 5.05 57.28 61.18
C ALA A 446 5.74 58.46 60.47
N GLY A 447 5.26 58.86 59.29
CA GLY A 447 5.79 59.99 58.52
C GLY A 447 6.48 59.60 57.21
N LYS A 448 6.23 58.38 56.70
CA LYS A 448 6.69 57.89 55.38
C LYS A 448 8.22 57.80 55.26
N ASP A 449 8.70 57.41 54.08
CA ASP A 449 10.11 57.46 53.69
C ASP A 449 11.05 56.70 54.65
N ARG A 450 10.62 55.50 55.06
CA ARG A 450 11.28 54.67 56.07
C ARG A 450 10.94 53.20 55.96
N VAL A 451 11.68 52.41 56.72
CA VAL A 451 11.42 50.98 56.94
C VAL A 451 10.82 50.80 58.32
N VAL A 452 9.79 49.96 58.42
CA VAL A 452 9.35 49.36 59.69
C VAL A 452 9.46 47.84 59.55
N SER A 453 9.96 47.18 60.59
CA SER A 453 10.15 45.73 60.61
C SER A 453 9.30 45.08 61.70
N ILE A 454 8.85 43.86 61.41
CA ILE A 454 8.17 42.96 62.34
C ILE A 454 8.92 41.62 62.33
N ILE A 455 9.26 41.12 63.52
CA ILE A 455 9.93 39.82 63.70
C ILE A 455 8.88 38.81 64.14
N GLU A 456 8.61 37.82 63.29
CA GLU A 456 7.65 36.75 63.56
C GLU A 456 8.31 35.65 64.40
N GLN A 457 7.81 35.38 65.59
CA GLN A 457 8.45 34.45 66.54
C GLN A 457 7.82 33.04 66.58
N HIS A 458 6.91 32.71 65.66
CA HIS A 458 6.17 31.43 65.69
C HIS A 458 6.31 30.62 64.41
#